data_AF-A0A6J4NZN6-F1
#
_entry.id   AF-A0A6J4NZN6-F1
#
_cell.length_a   1.000
_cell.length_b   1.000
_cell.length_c   1.000
_cell.angle_alpha   90.00
_cell.angle_beta   90.00
_cell.angle_gamma   90.00
#
_symmetry.space_group_name_H-M   'P 1'
#
loop_
_entity.id
_entity.type
_entity.pdbx_description
1 polymer ?
#
loop_
_entity_poly.entity_id
_entity_poly.type
_entity_poly.pdbx_seq_one_letter_code
_entity_poly.pdbx_strand_id
1 'polypeptide(L)'
;MDERLVELVLRAVDLIPPGRVAAYGDLGRIVGIGPRQVGAVMSRYGDGSTWWRVTRASGGFSPDLLERARPHWLEEGIALRSNGRGCRIEEHRADLEQLERQWRAGVADLAPGDRAPRPEPRGSRPRPRRAGSRGSGR
;
A
#
# COMPACT_ATOMS: atom_id res chain seq x y z
N MET A 1 2.85 5.86 -10.06
CA MET A 1 2.21 5.30 -8.85
C MET A 1 2.54 6.26 -7.72
N ASP A 2 1.61 6.55 -6.81
CA ASP A 2 1.87 7.49 -5.72
C ASP A 2 3.00 6.94 -4.82
N GLU A 3 4.09 7.71 -4.65
CA GLU A 3 5.30 7.27 -3.92
C GLU A 3 5.00 6.96 -2.45
N ARG A 4 4.13 7.76 -1.84
CA ARG A 4 3.65 7.53 -0.48
C ARG A 4 2.90 6.20 -0.37
N LEU A 5 2.02 5.87 -1.33
CA LEU A 5 1.36 4.58 -1.34
C LEU A 5 2.34 3.40 -1.46
N VAL A 6 3.39 3.55 -2.27
CA VAL A 6 4.46 2.53 -2.39
C VAL A 6 5.10 2.31 -1.02
N GLU A 7 5.51 3.39 -0.36
CA GLU A 7 6.13 3.33 0.97
C GLU A 7 5.20 2.69 2.03
N LEU A 8 3.91 3.05 2.04
CA LEU A 8 2.94 2.46 2.97
C LEU A 8 2.83 0.94 2.82
N VAL A 9 2.89 0.44 1.58
CA VAL A 9 2.85 -1.00 1.31
C VAL A 9 4.17 -1.67 1.70
N LEU A 10 5.32 -1.10 1.32
CA LEU A 10 6.62 -1.70 1.63
C LEU A 10 6.85 -1.79 3.15
N ARG A 11 6.49 -0.74 3.91
CA ARG A 11 6.53 -0.78 5.39
C ARG A 11 5.63 -1.87 5.97
N ALA A 12 4.46 -2.12 5.39
CA ALA A 12 3.58 -3.21 5.84
C ALA A 12 4.20 -4.59 5.59
N VAL A 13 4.94 -4.75 4.49
CA VAL A 13 5.63 -6.00 4.13
C VAL A 13 6.80 -6.26 5.06
N ASP A 14 7.63 -5.25 5.31
CA ASP A 14 8.84 -5.40 6.14
C ASP A 14 8.53 -5.66 7.62
N LEU A 15 7.32 -5.33 8.07
CA LEU A 15 6.84 -5.67 9.40
C LEU A 15 6.39 -7.13 9.56
N ILE A 16 6.23 -7.89 8.45
CA ILE A 16 5.87 -9.32 8.56
C ILE A 16 7.05 -10.06 9.22
N PRO A 17 6.87 -10.70 10.39
CA PRO A 17 7.98 -11.33 11.09
C PRO A 17 8.60 -12.50 10.31
N PRO A 18 9.89 -12.83 10.53
CA PRO A 18 10.48 -14.06 10.03
C PRO A 18 9.66 -15.29 10.45
N GLY A 19 9.48 -16.24 9.53
CA GLY A 19 8.70 -17.46 9.77
C GLY A 19 7.19 -17.24 9.67
N ARG A 20 6.76 -16.01 9.35
CA ARG A 20 5.35 -15.65 9.15
C ARG A 20 5.09 -15.17 7.73
N VAL A 21 3.84 -15.31 7.32
CA VAL A 21 3.36 -14.90 6.00
C VAL A 21 2.06 -14.11 6.11
N ALA A 22 1.80 -13.24 5.13
CA ALA A 22 0.54 -12.54 4.98
C ALA A 22 0.03 -12.67 3.54
N ALA A 23 -1.29 -12.68 3.35
CA ALA A 23 -1.84 -12.64 2.00
C ALA A 23 -1.85 -11.20 1.45
N TYR A 24 -1.81 -11.03 0.12
CA TYR A 24 -2.02 -9.72 -0.51
C TYR A 24 -3.31 -9.02 -0.04
N GLY A 25 -4.36 -9.80 0.25
CA GLY A 25 -5.62 -9.27 0.80
C GLY A 25 -5.50 -8.78 2.24
N ASP A 26 -4.61 -9.37 3.04
CA ASP A 26 -4.38 -8.95 4.42
C ASP A 26 -3.68 -7.60 4.45
N LEU A 27 -2.60 -7.47 3.68
CA LEU A 27 -1.90 -6.20 3.52
C LEU A 27 -2.80 -5.12 2.91
N GLY A 28 -3.64 -5.50 1.94
CA GLY A 28 -4.63 -4.59 1.38
C GLY A 28 -5.58 -4.02 2.44
N ARG A 29 -6.07 -4.86 3.37
CA ARG A 29 -6.91 -4.40 4.49
C ARG A 29 -6.15 -3.49 5.44
N ILE A 30 -4.92 -3.85 5.80
CA ILE A 30 -4.09 -3.04 6.71
C ILE A 30 -3.81 -1.65 6.13
N VAL A 31 -3.42 -1.60 4.85
CA VAL A 31 -3.06 -0.35 4.17
C VAL A 31 -4.28 0.46 3.72
N GLY A 32 -5.44 -0.19 3.54
CA GLY A 32 -6.66 0.44 3.02
C GLY A 32 -6.75 0.48 1.49
N ILE A 33 -6.15 -0.49 0.80
CA ILE A 33 -6.16 -0.62 -0.66
C ILE A 33 -6.56 -2.03 -1.14
N GLY A 34 -6.85 -2.17 -2.44
CA GLY A 34 -7.17 -3.47 -3.00
C GLY A 34 -5.94 -4.40 -3.11
N PRO A 35 -6.10 -5.74 -3.02
CA PRO A 35 -5.00 -6.70 -3.14
C PRO A 35 -4.24 -6.61 -4.47
N ARG A 36 -4.93 -6.21 -5.56
CA ARG A 36 -4.29 -5.98 -6.86
C ARG A 36 -3.34 -4.79 -6.85
N GLN A 37 -3.65 -3.75 -6.06
CA GLN A 37 -2.76 -2.60 -5.91
C GLN A 37 -1.52 -2.99 -5.10
N VAL A 38 -1.66 -3.78 -4.05
CA VAL A 38 -0.51 -4.37 -3.32
C VAL A 38 0.37 -5.17 -4.28
N GLY A 39 -0.22 -6.09 -5.06
CA GLY A 39 0.51 -6.88 -6.04
C GLY A 39 1.24 -6.01 -7.10
N ALA A 40 0.61 -4.93 -7.54
CA ALA A 40 1.20 -3.99 -8.48
C ALA A 40 2.37 -3.18 -7.89
N VAL A 41 2.33 -2.86 -6.59
CA VAL A 41 3.48 -2.28 -5.86
C VAL A 41 4.59 -3.31 -5.75
N MET A 42 4.28 -4.51 -5.24
CA MET A 42 5.27 -5.56 -5.00
C MET A 42 5.99 -5.99 -6.28
N SER A 43 5.28 -6.08 -7.40
CA SER A 43 5.88 -6.41 -8.70
C SER A 43 6.85 -5.36 -9.24
N ARG A 44 6.77 -4.10 -8.79
CA ARG A 44 7.58 -2.99 -9.30
C ARG A 44 8.65 -2.51 -8.32
N TYR A 45 8.38 -2.62 -7.03
CA TYR A 45 9.17 -2.02 -5.97
C TYR A 45 9.53 -3.01 -4.84
N GLY A 46 9.02 -4.25 -4.89
CA GLY A 46 9.17 -5.23 -3.81
C GLY A 46 10.49 -5.98 -3.79
N ASP A 47 11.37 -5.81 -4.79
CA ASP A 47 12.60 -6.61 -4.91
C ASP A 47 13.56 -6.45 -3.72
N GLY A 48 13.58 -5.27 -3.08
CA GLY A 48 14.38 -4.99 -1.89
C GLY A 48 13.71 -5.36 -0.55
N SER A 49 12.49 -5.90 -0.58
CA SER A 49 11.69 -6.21 0.61
C SER A 49 11.64 -7.72 0.90
N THR A 50 10.97 -8.11 1.98
CA THR A 50 10.71 -9.52 2.34
C THR A 50 9.56 -10.15 1.54
N TRP A 51 9.56 -9.95 0.22
CA TRP A 51 8.44 -10.30 -0.68
C TRP A 51 8.01 -11.78 -0.61
N TRP A 52 8.91 -12.71 -0.26
CA TRP A 52 8.60 -14.13 -0.10
C TRP A 52 7.60 -14.39 1.04
N ARG A 53 7.41 -13.44 1.97
CA ARG A 53 6.41 -13.50 3.05
C ARG A 53 5.01 -13.06 2.58
N VAL A 54 4.87 -12.52 1.36
CA VAL A 54 3.60 -12.03 0.81
C VAL A 54 3.06 -13.00 -0.23
N THR A 55 2.00 -13.72 0.10
CA THR A 55 1.49 -14.82 -0.75
C THR A 55 0.07 -14.58 -1.24
N ARG A 56 -0.42 -15.46 -2.13
CA ARG A 56 -1.86 -15.55 -2.41
C ARG A 56 -2.61 -16.00 -1.15
N ALA A 57 -3.92 -15.81 -1.12
CA ALA A 57 -4.76 -16.26 0.00
C ALA A 57 -4.62 -17.76 0.33
N SER A 58 -4.21 -18.58 -0.64
CA SER A 58 -3.96 -20.02 -0.48
C SER A 58 -2.52 -20.37 -0.07
N GLY A 59 -1.65 -19.39 0.18
CA GLY A 59 -0.22 -19.58 0.49
C GLY A 59 0.67 -19.87 -0.73
N GLY A 60 0.13 -19.81 -1.95
CA GLY A 60 0.83 -20.22 -3.17
C GLY A 60 1.50 -19.09 -3.95
N PHE A 61 2.57 -19.44 -4.68
CA PHE A 61 3.26 -18.61 -5.68
C PHE A 61 3.12 -19.18 -7.10
N SER A 62 3.47 -18.39 -8.14
CA SER A 62 3.76 -18.99 -9.46
C SER A 62 5.02 -19.85 -9.36
N PRO A 63 5.24 -20.82 -10.26
CA PRO A 63 6.41 -21.71 -10.20
C PRO A 63 7.75 -20.96 -10.06
N ASP A 64 7.98 -19.92 -10.88
CA ASP A 64 9.24 -19.17 -10.87
C ASP A 64 9.46 -18.38 -9.57
N LEU A 65 8.40 -17.78 -9.02
CA LEU A 65 8.48 -17.08 -7.73
C LEU A 65 8.66 -18.07 -6.58
N LEU A 66 8.06 -19.25 -6.69
CA LEU A 66 8.16 -20.29 -5.68
C LEU A 66 9.59 -20.84 -5.58
N GLU A 67 10.26 -21.03 -6.71
CA GLU A 67 11.66 -21.44 -6.74
C GLU A 67 12.55 -20.43 -5.99
N ARG A 68 12.33 -19.14 -6.25
CA ARG A 68 13.04 -18.06 -5.55
C ARG A 68 12.68 -17.94 -4.07
N ALA A 69 11.43 -18.23 -3.68
CA ALA A 69 10.97 -18.11 -2.29
C ALA A 69 11.39 -19.29 -1.40
N ARG A 70 11.57 -20.48 -1.98
CA ARG A 70 11.86 -21.72 -1.25
C ARG A 70 13.07 -21.65 -0.31
N PRO A 71 14.24 -21.12 -0.72
CA PRO A 71 15.38 -20.99 0.17
C PRO A 71 15.06 -20.16 1.42
N HIS A 72 14.38 -19.03 1.25
CA HIS A 72 13.97 -18.17 2.36
C HIS A 72 12.95 -18.85 3.28
N TRP A 73 11.98 -19.58 2.71
CA TRP A 73 11.02 -20.33 3.50
C TRP A 73 11.67 -21.45 4.31
N LEU A 74 12.69 -22.12 3.75
CA LEU A 74 13.45 -23.11 4.48
C LEU A 74 14.24 -22.47 5.63
N GLU A 75 14.94 -21.38 5.36
CA GLU A 75 15.71 -20.62 6.36
C GLU A 75 14.84 -20.11 7.51
N GLU A 76 13.63 -19.64 7.20
CA GLU A 76 12.68 -19.11 8.17
C GLU A 76 11.78 -20.18 8.81
N GLY A 77 11.91 -21.45 8.42
CA GLY A 77 11.08 -22.54 8.94
C GLY A 77 9.61 -22.48 8.51
N ILE A 78 9.30 -21.90 7.35
CA ILE A 78 7.95 -21.83 6.78
C ILE A 78 7.60 -23.16 6.09
N ALA A 79 6.63 -23.87 6.63
CA ALA A 79 6.23 -25.18 6.16
C ALA A 79 5.61 -25.13 4.75
N LEU A 80 6.07 -26.03 3.89
CA LEU A 80 5.50 -26.26 2.56
C LEU A 80 4.23 -27.12 2.63
N ARG A 81 3.32 -26.89 1.69
CA ARG A 81 2.22 -27.82 1.40
C ARG A 81 2.78 -29.12 0.82
N SER A 82 2.06 -30.22 1.04
CA SER A 82 2.44 -31.56 0.51
C SER A 82 2.61 -31.59 -1.01
N ASN A 83 1.82 -30.80 -1.75
CA ASN A 83 1.94 -30.67 -3.21
C ASN A 83 3.11 -29.78 -3.67
N GLY A 84 3.84 -29.17 -2.75
CA GLY A 84 5.00 -28.33 -3.04
C GLY A 84 4.71 -27.04 -3.81
N ARG A 85 3.44 -26.60 -3.92
CA ARG A 85 3.04 -25.40 -4.70
C ARG A 85 2.82 -24.13 -3.87
N GLY A 86 3.22 -24.15 -2.60
CA GLY A 86 3.03 -23.02 -1.68
C GLY A 86 3.33 -23.40 -0.24
N CYS A 87 3.23 -22.41 0.64
CA CYS A 87 3.36 -22.58 2.08
C CYS A 87 2.02 -22.95 2.73
N ARG A 88 2.09 -23.48 3.94
CA ARG A 88 0.92 -23.70 4.82
C ARG A 88 0.56 -22.38 5.51
N ILE A 89 -0.09 -21.50 4.75
CA ILE A 89 -0.45 -20.16 5.23
C ILE A 89 -1.25 -20.20 6.54
N GLU A 90 -2.10 -21.22 6.74
CA GLU A 90 -2.90 -21.36 7.96
C GLU A 90 -2.05 -21.55 9.22
N GLU A 91 -0.90 -22.21 9.10
CA GLU A 91 0.03 -22.46 10.21
C GLU A 91 0.97 -21.26 10.44
N HIS A 92 1.33 -20.55 9.36
CA HIS A 92 2.34 -19.50 9.37
C HIS A 92 1.77 -18.09 9.23
N ARG A 93 0.44 -17.89 9.22
CA ARG A 93 -0.13 -16.56 9.07
C ARG A 93 0.37 -15.64 10.19
N ALA A 94 0.73 -14.41 9.83
CA ALA A 94 1.05 -13.37 10.79
C ALA A 94 -0.20 -13.01 11.62
N ASP A 95 0.04 -12.55 12.85
CA ASP A 95 -0.99 -11.90 13.65
C ASP A 95 -1.34 -10.56 13.00
N LEU A 96 -2.49 -10.51 12.32
CA LEU A 96 -2.90 -9.35 11.54
C LEU A 96 -3.24 -8.14 12.40
N GLU A 97 -3.72 -8.35 13.63
CA GLU A 97 -4.04 -7.25 14.54
C GLU A 97 -2.75 -6.60 15.05
N GLN A 98 -1.79 -7.42 15.47
CA GLN A 98 -0.48 -6.93 15.88
C GLN A 98 0.24 -6.22 14.74
N LEU A 99 0.20 -6.81 13.53
CA LEU A 99 0.81 -6.23 12.34
C LEU A 99 0.18 -4.88 11.98
N GLU A 100 -1.16 -4.77 12.01
CA GLU A 100 -1.85 -3.51 11.76
C GLU A 100 -1.47 -2.43 12.78
N ARG A 101 -1.37 -2.81 14.06
CA ARG A 101 -0.99 -1.89 15.14
C ARG A 101 0.43 -1.35 14.94
N GLN A 102 1.39 -2.23 14.63
CA GLN A 102 2.76 -1.86 14.35
C GLN A 102 2.87 -0.97 13.12
N TRP A 103 2.14 -1.34 12.05
CA TRP A 103 2.09 -0.57 10.82
C TRP A 103 1.55 0.84 11.07
N ARG A 104 0.41 0.97 11.75
CA ARG A 104 -0.21 2.28 12.08
C ARG A 104 0.74 3.18 12.86
N ALA A 105 1.48 2.63 13.82
CA ALA A 105 2.50 3.38 14.54
C ALA A 105 3.68 3.79 13.64
N GLY A 106 4.13 2.86 12.78
CA GLY A 106 5.27 3.04 11.90
C GLY A 106 5.04 3.89 10.65
N VAL A 107 3.80 4.24 10.31
CA VAL A 107 3.47 5.13 9.17
C VAL A 107 2.90 6.49 9.59
N ALA A 108 2.92 6.81 10.88
CA ALA A 108 2.37 8.06 11.40
C ALA A 108 3.08 9.30 10.82
N ASP A 109 4.38 9.19 10.50
CA ASP A 109 5.18 10.20 9.79
C ASP A 109 4.74 10.39 8.33
N LEU A 110 4.14 9.37 7.74
CA LEU A 110 3.58 9.38 6.40
C LEU A 110 2.10 9.76 6.41
N ALA A 111 1.50 10.12 7.54
CA ALA A 111 0.17 10.74 7.54
C ALA A 111 0.21 11.93 6.58
N PRO A 112 -0.87 12.21 5.82
CA PRO A 112 -0.88 13.42 5.02
C PRO A 112 -0.77 14.57 6.04
N GLY A 113 0.42 15.15 6.17
CA GLY A 113 0.60 16.34 6.99
C GLY A 113 -0.44 17.33 6.50
N ASP A 114 -1.26 17.85 7.41
CA ASP A 114 -2.38 18.75 7.12
C ASP A 114 -2.02 19.60 5.91
N ARG A 115 -2.54 19.20 4.75
CA ARG A 115 -2.39 20.01 3.56
C ARG A 115 -3.30 21.18 3.86
N ALA A 116 -2.74 22.24 4.42
CA ALA A 116 -3.42 23.50 4.62
C ALA A 116 -4.27 23.73 3.36
N PRO A 117 -5.58 24.00 3.50
CA PRO A 117 -6.47 24.13 2.36
C PRO A 117 -5.78 25.05 1.37
N ARG A 118 -5.55 24.53 0.15
CA ARG A 118 -5.00 25.31 -0.97
C ARG A 118 -5.77 26.63 -0.95
N PRO A 119 -5.12 27.79 -0.79
CA PRO A 119 -5.85 29.04 -0.68
C PRO A 119 -6.72 29.14 -1.92
N GLU A 120 -8.03 29.18 -1.70
CA GLU A 120 -8.98 29.42 -2.79
C GLU A 120 -8.51 30.68 -3.51
N PRO A 121 -8.52 30.72 -4.85
CA PRO A 121 -8.13 31.91 -5.57
C PRO A 121 -9.05 33.06 -5.13
N ARG A 122 -8.50 33.96 -4.30
CA ARG A 122 -9.21 35.16 -3.82
C ARG A 122 -9.52 36.03 -5.04
N GLY A 123 -10.78 35.98 -5.45
CA GLY A 123 -11.52 37.09 -6.04
C GLY A 123 -11.05 37.60 -7.40
N SER A 124 -11.72 37.15 -8.46
CA SER A 124 -12.00 38.05 -9.59
C SER A 124 -12.99 39.11 -9.12
N ARG A 125 -12.48 40.26 -8.64
CA ARG A 125 -13.29 41.48 -8.46
C ARG A 125 -13.99 41.79 -9.79
N PRO A 126 -15.33 41.96 -9.83
CA PRO A 126 -15.97 42.50 -11.02
C PRO A 126 -15.52 43.95 -11.23
N ARG A 127 -15.08 44.27 -12.45
CA ARG A 127 -14.72 45.63 -12.86
C ARG A 127 -15.94 46.56 -12.75
N PRO A 128 -15.79 47.81 -12.26
CA PRO A 128 -16.89 48.76 -12.26
C PRO A 128 -17.28 49.09 -13.71
N ARG A 129 -18.58 49.00 -14.00
CA ARG A 129 -19.17 49.43 -15.28
C ARG A 129 -19.03 50.95 -15.40
N ARG A 130 -18.39 51.41 -16.47
CA ARG A 130 -18.38 52.82 -16.89
C ARG A 130 -19.83 53.25 -17.15
N ALA A 131 -20.31 54.25 -16.40
CA ALA A 131 -21.52 54.98 -16.72
C ALA A 131 -21.29 55.75 -18.02
N GLY A 132 -22.07 55.43 -19.05
CA GLY A 132 -22.11 56.17 -20.29
C GLY A 132 -22.98 57.41 -20.12
N SER A 133 -22.36 58.57 -20.17
CA SER A 133 -23.01 59.86 -20.33
C SER A 133 -23.56 59.96 -21.75
N ARG A 134 -24.87 60.12 -21.94
CA ARG A 134 -25.46 60.84 -23.08
C ARG A 134 -26.78 61.48 -22.64
N GLY A 135 -26.70 62.77 -22.38
CA GLY A 135 -27.84 63.66 -22.56
C GLY A 135 -28.07 63.91 -24.06
N SER A 136 -29.34 64.02 -24.44
CA SER A 136 -29.89 65.17 -25.16
C SER A 136 -31.35 64.87 -25.44
N GLY A 137 -32.21 65.50 -24.61
CA GLY A 137 -33.59 65.76 -24.95
C GLY A 137 -33.68 66.90 -25.95
N ARG A 138 -34.84 66.95 -26.60
CA ARG A 138 -35.30 67.97 -27.55
C ARG A 138 -35.44 69.35 -26.91
#